data_AF-A0A081HTV6-F1
#
_entry.id   AF-A0A081HTV6-F1
#
_cell.length_a   1.000
_cell.length_b   1.000
_cell.length_c   1.000
_cell.angle_alpha   90.00
_cell.angle_beta   90.00
_cell.angle_gamma   90.00
#
_symmetry.space_group_name_H-M   'P 1'
#
loop_
_entity.id
_entity.type
_entity.pdbx_description
1 polymer ?
#
loop_
_entity_poly.entity_id
_entity_poly.type
_entity_poly.pdbx_seq_one_letter_code
_entity_poly.pdbx_strand_id
1 'polypeptide(L)'
;MRISLDDFVNTLDPARATVEMFSPSLHLETIDDVYDSGTVLWRADITMTHLDSRLGDPDVVVGQGYFVMARTGVEGLAQELLGREEFHHLRTDRFAPLFDDHRIGPELAQQFSDCVEVVMIALWIVVDPALQGHRLGAWSLCQCIDTMIPTSNGLILMHPHWDSEADLAPSVEQLETVERLNKYWMTAGMVPLTAGPQFLGQHANRYALKSALHAYRQRFFDDDDYLIEVPLDPLRQRIRDGDDFL
;
A
#
# COMPACT_ATOMS: atom_id res chain seq x y z
N MET A 1 -19.35 4.90 -8.51
CA MET A 1 -18.93 6.31 -8.37
C MET A 1 -18.16 6.39 -7.06
N ARG A 2 -17.11 7.21 -6.96
CA ARG A 2 -16.28 7.34 -5.75
C ARG A 2 -16.37 8.80 -5.26
N ILE A 3 -16.33 9.01 -3.96
CA ILE A 3 -16.30 10.34 -3.33
C ILE A 3 -15.17 10.39 -2.30
N SER A 4 -14.48 11.53 -2.14
CA SER A 4 -13.48 11.67 -1.08
C SER A 4 -14.14 11.60 0.30
N LEU A 5 -13.39 11.20 1.33
CA LEU A 5 -13.90 11.22 2.70
C LEU A 5 -14.33 12.63 3.12
N ASP A 6 -13.57 13.65 2.73
CA ASP A 6 -13.86 15.04 3.08
C ASP A 6 -15.14 15.55 2.39
N ASP A 7 -15.32 15.27 1.10
CA ASP A 7 -16.56 15.59 0.39
C ASP A 7 -17.75 14.82 0.97
N PHE A 8 -17.56 13.54 1.33
CA PHE A 8 -18.60 12.75 1.99
C PHE A 8 -19.03 13.37 3.31
N VAL A 9 -18.08 13.78 4.17
CA VAL A 9 -18.36 14.45 5.45
C VAL A 9 -19.19 15.72 5.24
N ASN A 10 -18.95 16.48 4.17
CA ASN A 10 -19.71 17.68 3.82
C ASN A 10 -21.17 17.39 3.41
N THR A 11 -21.51 16.15 3.07
CA THR A 11 -22.90 15.74 2.76
C THR A 11 -23.71 15.32 3.99
N LEU A 12 -23.05 15.08 5.13
CA LEU A 12 -23.70 14.58 6.34
C LEU A 12 -24.38 15.69 7.15
N ASP A 13 -25.39 15.31 7.95
CA ASP A 13 -26.01 16.21 8.93
C ASP A 13 -24.93 16.78 9.87
N PRO A 14 -24.78 18.12 9.98
CA PRO A 14 -23.83 18.75 10.90
C PRO A 14 -23.96 18.31 12.35
N ALA A 15 -25.15 17.87 12.79
CA ALA A 15 -25.38 17.37 14.14
C ALA A 15 -24.90 15.92 14.35
N ARG A 16 -24.60 15.17 13.27
CA ARG A 16 -24.11 13.79 13.36
C ARG A 16 -22.70 13.77 13.93
N ALA A 17 -22.43 12.91 14.92
CA ALA A 17 -21.11 12.82 15.56
C ALA A 17 -20.18 11.80 14.89
N THR A 18 -20.73 10.66 14.46
CA THR A 18 -19.97 9.52 13.91
C THR A 18 -20.68 8.92 12.72
N VAL A 19 -19.94 8.19 11.88
CA VAL A 19 -20.47 7.39 10.78
C VAL A 19 -19.87 6.00 10.83
N GLU A 20 -20.68 4.97 10.60
CA GLU A 20 -20.21 3.59 10.55
C GLU A 20 -19.88 3.23 9.11
N MET A 21 -18.71 2.64 8.90
CA MET A 21 -18.21 2.18 7.60
C MET A 21 -17.88 0.70 7.64
N PHE A 22 -18.10 0.02 6.52
CA PHE A 22 -17.89 -1.41 6.38
C PHE A 22 -17.45 -1.76 4.95
N SER A 23 -17.19 -3.05 4.72
CA SER A 23 -16.92 -3.63 3.39
C SER A 23 -15.85 -2.84 2.62
N PRO A 24 -14.57 -2.88 3.07
CA PRO A 24 -13.50 -2.23 2.34
C PRO A 24 -13.37 -2.85 0.94
N SER A 25 -13.12 -2.02 -0.07
CA SER A 25 -12.94 -2.42 -1.46
C SER A 25 -11.73 -1.70 -2.07
N LEU A 26 -11.25 -2.23 -3.19
CA LEU A 26 -10.14 -1.66 -3.94
C LEU A 26 -10.55 -1.31 -5.35
N HIS A 27 -10.15 -0.11 -5.76
CA HIS A 27 -10.12 0.27 -7.16
C HIS A 27 -8.68 0.41 -7.62
N LEU A 28 -8.32 -0.33 -8.67
CA LEU A 28 -6.98 -0.35 -9.24
C LEU A 28 -7.01 0.34 -10.60
N GLU A 29 -6.10 1.29 -10.80
CA GLU A 29 -5.93 1.96 -12.09
C GLU A 29 -4.45 2.27 -12.34
N THR A 30 -4.04 2.22 -13.61
CA THR A 30 -2.72 2.71 -14.02
C THR A 30 -2.74 4.23 -14.05
N ILE A 31 -1.67 4.85 -13.58
CA ILE A 31 -1.45 6.30 -13.71
C ILE A 31 -0.27 6.63 -14.64
N ASP A 32 0.29 5.60 -15.29
CA ASP A 32 1.20 5.77 -16.41
C ASP A 32 0.43 6.00 -17.70
N ASP A 33 0.81 7.08 -18.40
CA ASP A 33 0.33 7.40 -19.74
C ASP A 33 1.17 6.71 -20.84
N VAL A 34 2.32 6.10 -20.47
CA VAL A 34 3.31 5.55 -21.41
C VAL A 34 3.32 4.02 -21.33
N TYR A 35 2.94 3.38 -22.44
CA TYR A 35 2.71 1.92 -22.54
C TYR A 35 3.94 1.07 -22.91
N ASP A 36 5.15 1.64 -22.97
CA ASP A 36 6.35 0.95 -23.49
C ASP A 36 7.52 0.89 -22.48
N SER A 37 7.20 0.73 -21.20
CA SER A 37 8.20 0.57 -20.13
C SER A 37 8.11 -0.81 -19.48
N GLY A 38 9.24 -1.32 -18.98
CA GLY A 38 9.31 -2.55 -18.19
C GLY A 38 8.63 -2.43 -16.82
N THR A 39 8.22 -1.22 -16.45
CA THR A 39 7.58 -0.84 -15.21
C THR A 39 6.25 -0.12 -15.43
N VAL A 40 5.20 -0.48 -14.71
CA VAL A 40 3.91 0.23 -14.76
C VAL A 40 3.54 0.69 -13.36
N LEU A 41 3.26 1.99 -13.21
CA LEU A 41 2.79 2.57 -11.95
C LEU A 41 1.27 2.52 -11.84
N TRP A 42 0.84 2.00 -10.71
CA TRP A 42 -0.55 1.81 -10.37
C TRP A 42 -0.92 2.60 -9.13
N ARG A 43 -2.17 3.06 -9.12
CA ARG A 43 -2.87 3.57 -7.95
C ARG A 43 -3.93 2.55 -7.51
N ALA A 44 -3.99 2.34 -6.20
CA ALA A 44 -5.01 1.57 -5.49
C ALA A 44 -5.79 2.51 -4.57
N ASP A 45 -7.03 2.85 -4.93
CA ASP A 45 -7.91 3.56 -3.99
C ASP A 45 -8.55 2.55 -3.03
N ILE A 46 -8.37 2.79 -1.74
CA ILE A 46 -9.02 2.07 -0.65
C ILE A 46 -10.36 2.74 -0.42
N THR A 47 -11.44 2.04 -0.72
CA THR A 47 -12.80 2.56 -0.53
C THR A 47 -13.55 1.80 0.55
N MET A 48 -14.53 2.44 1.16
CA MET A 48 -15.47 1.82 2.10
C MET A 48 -16.90 2.26 1.82
N THR A 49 -17.84 1.39 2.14
CA THR A 49 -19.27 1.68 2.09
C THR A 49 -19.72 2.15 3.48
N HIS A 50 -20.50 3.23 3.57
CA HIS A 50 -21.07 3.67 4.85
C HIS A 50 -22.39 2.92 5.13
N LEU A 51 -22.71 2.68 6.41
CA LEU A 51 -23.84 1.83 6.81
C LEU A 51 -25.19 2.33 6.27
N ASP A 52 -25.38 3.66 6.21
CA ASP A 52 -26.61 4.28 5.71
C ASP A 52 -26.70 4.36 4.17
N SER A 53 -25.74 3.77 3.46
CA SER A 53 -25.65 3.84 2.00
C SER A 53 -26.83 3.13 1.35
N ARG A 54 -27.35 3.74 0.28
CA ARG A 54 -28.40 3.17 -0.58
C ARG A 54 -27.80 2.70 -1.89
N LEU A 55 -28.53 1.84 -2.58
CA LEU A 55 -28.14 1.36 -3.90
C LEU A 55 -27.88 2.55 -4.86
N GLY A 56 -26.64 2.67 -5.32
CA GLY A 56 -26.20 3.73 -6.24
C GLY A 56 -25.43 4.87 -5.59
N ASP A 57 -25.39 4.93 -4.25
CA ASP A 57 -24.53 5.88 -3.54
C ASP A 57 -23.04 5.55 -3.82
N PRO A 58 -22.16 6.57 -3.85
CA PRO A 58 -20.74 6.36 -4.09
C PRO A 58 -20.07 5.69 -2.89
N ASP A 59 -19.06 4.86 -3.15
CA ASP A 59 -18.14 4.42 -2.10
C ASP A 59 -17.22 5.59 -1.71
N VAL A 60 -16.84 5.62 -0.43
CA VAL A 60 -16.01 6.67 0.15
C VAL A 60 -14.55 6.26 0.08
N VAL A 61 -13.71 7.08 -0.54
CA VAL A 61 -12.25 6.87 -0.59
C VAL A 61 -11.66 7.25 0.78
N VAL A 62 -11.07 6.27 1.46
CA VAL A 62 -10.51 6.40 2.82
C VAL A 62 -8.99 6.22 2.88
N GLY A 63 -8.37 5.95 1.74
CA GLY A 63 -6.94 5.77 1.63
C GLY A 63 -6.51 5.47 0.20
N GLN A 64 -5.20 5.49 -0.03
CA GLN A 64 -4.60 5.24 -1.33
C GLN A 64 -3.31 4.44 -1.20
N GLY A 65 -2.98 3.68 -2.24
CA GLY A 65 -1.75 2.95 -2.38
C GLY A 65 -1.13 3.20 -3.75
N TYR A 66 0.19 3.32 -3.79
CA TYR A 66 0.98 3.43 -5.01
C TYR A 66 1.99 2.30 -5.06
N PHE A 67 2.05 1.62 -6.19
CA PHE A 67 3.01 0.55 -6.40
C PHE A 67 3.40 0.45 -7.88
N VAL A 68 4.62 0.00 -8.11
CA VAL A 68 5.13 -0.30 -9.44
C VAL A 68 5.09 -1.80 -9.68
N MET A 69 4.54 -2.19 -10.82
CA MET A 69 4.64 -3.54 -11.36
C MET A 69 5.80 -3.58 -12.34
N ALA A 70 6.86 -4.29 -12.00
CA ALA A 70 8.06 -4.43 -12.82
C ALA A 70 8.17 -5.85 -13.38
N ARG A 71 8.59 -5.96 -14.65
CA ARG A 71 8.93 -7.23 -15.28
C ARG A 71 10.44 -7.40 -15.27
N THR A 72 10.93 -8.52 -14.74
CA THR A 72 12.33 -8.90 -14.91
C THR A 72 12.53 -9.46 -16.33
N GLY A 73 13.78 -9.49 -16.80
CA GLY A 73 14.12 -9.87 -18.17
C GLY A 73 14.01 -8.75 -19.20
N VAL A 74 13.58 -7.55 -18.79
CA VAL A 74 13.55 -6.34 -19.63
C VAL A 74 14.77 -5.47 -19.30
N GLU A 75 15.62 -5.24 -20.29
CA GLU A 75 16.82 -4.38 -20.16
C GLU A 75 16.46 -3.00 -19.62
N GLY A 76 17.29 -2.48 -18.70
CA GLY A 76 17.13 -1.13 -18.18
C GLY A 76 16.15 -0.99 -17.01
N LEU A 77 15.62 -2.07 -16.42
CA LEU A 77 14.72 -2.00 -15.26
C LEU A 77 15.29 -1.15 -14.11
N ALA A 78 16.55 -1.37 -13.71
CA ALA A 78 17.19 -0.54 -12.69
C ALA A 78 17.26 0.94 -13.09
N GLN A 79 17.54 1.23 -14.36
CA GLN A 79 17.61 2.59 -14.89
C GLN A 79 16.23 3.26 -14.98
N GLU A 80 15.17 2.52 -15.33
CA GLU A 80 13.80 3.00 -15.27
C GLU A 80 13.44 3.40 -13.83
N LEU A 81 13.71 2.54 -12.84
CA LEU A 81 13.43 2.84 -11.42
C LEU A 81 14.15 4.10 -10.93
N LEU A 82 15.37 4.38 -11.42
CA LEU A 82 16.08 5.63 -11.11
C LEU A 82 15.42 6.86 -11.74
N GLY A 83 14.88 6.75 -12.95
CA GLY A 83 14.29 7.88 -13.68
C GLY A 83 12.84 8.22 -13.29
N ARG A 84 12.12 7.32 -12.62
CA ARG A 84 10.68 7.50 -12.34
C ARG A 84 10.35 8.58 -11.32
N GLU A 85 11.27 8.94 -10.43
CA GLU A 85 11.06 10.03 -9.48
C GLU A 85 10.75 11.35 -10.19
N GLU A 86 11.32 11.56 -11.38
CA GLU A 86 11.12 12.77 -12.20
C GLU A 86 9.67 12.96 -12.65
N PHE A 87 8.90 11.88 -12.79
CA PHE A 87 7.55 11.90 -13.38
C PHE A 87 6.43 11.87 -12.34
N HIS A 88 6.67 11.24 -11.18
CA HIS A 88 5.62 11.00 -10.19
C HIS A 88 6.01 11.40 -8.77
N HIS A 89 7.22 11.93 -8.55
CA HIS A 89 7.74 12.27 -7.21
C HIS A 89 7.74 11.08 -6.24
N LEU A 90 7.78 9.85 -6.76
CA LEU A 90 7.85 8.62 -5.98
C LEU A 90 9.30 8.12 -5.94
N ARG A 91 9.77 7.76 -4.74
CA ARG A 91 11.16 7.32 -4.45
C ARG A 91 11.43 5.87 -4.86
N THR A 92 11.30 5.58 -6.14
CA THR A 92 11.63 4.26 -6.74
C THR A 92 13.14 4.01 -6.83
N ASP A 93 13.94 5.07 -6.82
CA ASP A 93 15.40 5.08 -6.87
C ASP A 93 16.05 4.12 -5.86
N ARG A 94 15.48 4.05 -4.66
CA ARG A 94 15.99 3.21 -3.57
C ARG A 94 15.96 1.71 -3.86
N PHE A 95 15.07 1.29 -4.76
CA PHE A 95 14.96 -0.12 -5.13
C PHE A 95 15.93 -0.50 -6.25
N ALA A 96 16.45 0.45 -7.02
CA ALA A 96 17.35 0.17 -8.13
C ALA A 96 18.58 -0.67 -7.74
N PRO A 97 19.25 -0.45 -6.58
CA PRO A 97 20.36 -1.30 -6.13
C PRO A 97 19.99 -2.76 -5.83
N LEU A 98 18.70 -3.08 -5.71
CA LEU A 98 18.23 -4.46 -5.52
C LEU A 98 18.13 -5.24 -6.83
N PHE A 99 18.43 -4.62 -7.97
CA PHE A 99 18.38 -5.22 -9.31
C PHE A 99 19.77 -5.21 -9.95
N ASP A 100 20.09 -6.29 -10.66
CA ASP A 100 21.25 -6.39 -11.55
C ASP A 100 20.78 -6.17 -12.99
N ASP A 101 20.66 -4.89 -13.36
CA ASP A 101 20.05 -4.41 -14.61
C ASP A 101 18.61 -4.88 -14.80
N HIS A 102 18.40 -6.01 -15.48
CA HIS A 102 17.10 -6.57 -15.83
C HIS A 102 16.67 -7.73 -14.93
N ARG A 103 17.51 -8.15 -13.97
CA ARG A 103 17.20 -9.24 -13.04
C ARG A 103 17.18 -8.74 -11.61
N ILE A 104 16.56 -9.49 -10.70
CA ILE A 104 16.77 -9.25 -9.28
C ILE A 104 18.26 -9.49 -8.92
N GLY A 105 18.77 -8.73 -7.96
CA GLY A 105 20.13 -8.86 -7.46
C GLY A 105 20.37 -10.20 -6.74
N PRO A 106 21.66 -10.59 -6.58
CA PRO A 106 22.02 -11.88 -6.02
C PRO A 106 21.51 -12.09 -4.59
N GLU A 107 21.41 -11.03 -3.79
CA GLU A 107 20.90 -11.08 -2.41
C GLU A 107 19.40 -11.44 -2.38
N LEU A 108 18.60 -10.85 -3.28
CA LEU A 108 17.19 -11.19 -3.44
C LEU A 108 17.01 -12.62 -3.96
N ALA A 109 17.82 -13.00 -4.94
CA ALA A 109 17.79 -14.35 -5.53
C ALA A 109 18.12 -15.42 -4.49
N GLN A 110 19.11 -15.16 -3.62
CA GLN A 110 19.48 -16.05 -2.52
C GLN A 110 18.34 -16.21 -1.50
N GLN A 111 17.62 -15.14 -1.17
CA GLN A 111 16.57 -15.17 -0.16
C GLN A 111 15.25 -15.77 -0.68
N PHE A 112 14.86 -15.47 -1.93
CA PHE A 112 13.53 -15.79 -2.43
C PHE A 112 13.51 -16.81 -3.56
N SER A 113 14.23 -16.55 -4.66
CA SER A 113 14.39 -17.40 -5.84
C SER A 113 15.03 -16.57 -6.96
N ASP A 114 15.86 -17.16 -7.82
CA ASP A 114 16.38 -16.52 -9.04
C ASP A 114 15.40 -16.55 -10.24
N CYS A 115 14.26 -17.22 -10.08
CA CYS A 115 13.21 -17.39 -11.09
C CYS A 115 12.08 -16.35 -10.99
N VAL A 116 12.33 -15.20 -10.38
CA VAL A 116 11.33 -14.12 -10.25
C VAL A 116 11.15 -13.43 -11.60
N GLU A 117 9.91 -13.37 -12.10
CA GLU A 117 9.56 -12.74 -13.38
C GLU A 117 8.82 -11.40 -13.20
N VAL A 118 8.10 -11.25 -12.09
CA VAL A 118 7.29 -10.06 -11.80
C VAL A 118 7.58 -9.58 -10.39
N VAL A 119 7.82 -8.28 -10.26
CA VAL A 119 8.04 -7.62 -8.96
C VAL A 119 7.00 -6.55 -8.74
N MET A 120 6.27 -6.60 -7.62
CA MET A 120 5.51 -5.47 -7.10
C MET A 120 6.38 -4.70 -6.12
N ILE A 121 6.60 -3.43 -6.39
CA ILE A 121 7.27 -2.51 -5.48
C ILE A 121 6.19 -1.63 -4.85
N ALA A 122 5.82 -1.91 -3.60
CA ALA A 122 4.90 -1.07 -2.85
C ALA A 122 5.64 0.18 -2.37
N LEU A 123 5.24 1.34 -2.89
CA LEU A 123 5.94 2.62 -2.69
C LEU A 123 5.35 3.38 -1.52
N TRP A 124 4.04 3.55 -1.51
CA TRP A 124 3.36 4.32 -0.47
C TRP A 124 1.95 3.78 -0.28
N ILE A 125 1.55 3.58 0.97
CA ILE A 125 0.18 3.21 1.33
C ILE A 125 -0.23 4.09 2.49
N VAL A 126 -1.30 4.85 2.29
CA VAL A 126 -1.80 5.85 3.21
C VAL A 126 -3.28 5.62 3.46
N VAL A 127 -3.68 5.75 4.72
CA VAL A 127 -5.07 5.60 5.18
C VAL A 127 -5.37 6.80 6.06
N ASP A 128 -6.57 7.35 5.92
CA ASP A 128 -7.02 8.51 6.69
C ASP A 128 -6.79 8.30 8.19
N PRO A 129 -6.22 9.29 8.92
CA PRO A 129 -5.98 9.19 10.35
C PRO A 129 -7.19 8.71 11.15
N ALA A 130 -8.41 9.09 10.75
CA ALA A 130 -9.64 8.67 11.40
C ALA A 130 -9.94 7.16 11.24
N LEU A 131 -9.31 6.49 10.28
CA LEU A 131 -9.43 5.06 10.00
C LEU A 131 -8.13 4.26 10.26
N GLN A 132 -7.09 4.92 10.79
CA GLN A 132 -5.87 4.21 11.19
C GLN A 132 -6.12 3.25 12.35
N GLY A 133 -5.30 2.21 12.45
CA GLY A 133 -5.45 1.16 13.47
C GLY A 133 -6.37 0.00 13.05
N HIS A 134 -7.20 0.18 12.01
CA HIS A 134 -8.09 -0.88 11.51
C HIS A 134 -7.42 -1.86 10.54
N ARG A 135 -6.12 -1.68 10.25
CA ARG A 135 -5.29 -2.51 9.35
C ARG A 135 -5.70 -2.44 7.86
N LEU A 136 -6.41 -1.39 7.46
CA LEU A 136 -6.82 -1.18 6.06
C LEU A 136 -5.62 -1.14 5.10
N GLY A 137 -4.50 -0.52 5.48
CA GLY A 137 -3.31 -0.47 4.62
C GLY A 137 -2.62 -1.83 4.43
N ALA A 138 -2.63 -2.69 5.46
CA ALA A 138 -2.08 -4.04 5.34
C ALA A 138 -3.01 -4.95 4.52
N TRP A 139 -4.32 -4.82 4.72
CA TRP A 139 -5.32 -5.49 3.89
C TRP A 139 -5.22 -5.06 2.43
N SER A 140 -5.08 -3.76 2.15
CA SER A 140 -5.01 -3.27 0.77
C SER A 140 -3.78 -3.81 0.04
N LEU A 141 -2.63 -3.84 0.70
CA LEU A 141 -1.42 -4.49 0.17
C LEU A 141 -1.71 -5.97 -0.17
N CYS A 142 -2.27 -6.73 0.77
CA CYS A 142 -2.60 -8.13 0.55
C CYS A 142 -3.53 -8.30 -0.67
N GLN A 143 -4.61 -7.53 -0.76
CA GLN A 143 -5.55 -7.62 -1.88
C GLN A 143 -4.91 -7.21 -3.22
N CYS A 144 -4.03 -6.21 -3.24
CA CYS A 144 -3.27 -5.86 -4.44
C CYS A 144 -2.41 -7.04 -4.91
N ILE A 145 -1.73 -7.71 -3.97
CA ILE A 145 -0.90 -8.88 -4.27
C ILE A 145 -1.74 -10.04 -4.82
N ASP A 146 -2.87 -10.37 -4.18
CA ASP A 146 -3.76 -11.44 -4.62
C ASP A 146 -4.35 -11.16 -6.01
N THR A 147 -4.60 -9.88 -6.33
CA THR A 147 -5.21 -9.48 -7.60
C THR A 147 -4.21 -9.43 -8.76
N MET A 148 -2.99 -8.93 -8.53
CA MET A 148 -2.07 -8.56 -9.62
C MET A 148 -0.81 -9.40 -9.72
N ILE A 149 -0.39 -10.08 -8.65
CA ILE A 149 0.90 -10.76 -8.64
C ILE A 149 0.74 -12.25 -8.91
N PRO A 150 1.47 -12.80 -9.92
CA PRO A 150 1.45 -14.24 -10.17
C PRO A 150 2.05 -14.98 -8.99
N THR A 151 1.33 -15.98 -8.48
CA THR A 151 1.74 -16.71 -7.26
C THR A 151 3.07 -17.45 -7.44
N SER A 152 3.36 -17.98 -8.65
CA SER A 152 4.48 -18.88 -8.89
C SER A 152 5.85 -18.22 -8.93
N ASN A 153 5.93 -16.97 -9.42
CA ASN A 153 7.18 -16.27 -9.74
C ASN A 153 7.12 -14.77 -9.41
N GLY A 154 6.17 -14.38 -8.56
CA GLY A 154 5.99 -13.02 -8.09
C GLY A 154 6.79 -12.72 -6.83
N LEU A 155 7.43 -11.54 -6.81
CA LEU A 155 8.10 -10.98 -5.63
C LEU A 155 7.44 -9.66 -5.25
N ILE A 156 7.29 -9.42 -3.95
CA ILE A 156 6.81 -8.17 -3.42
C ILE A 156 7.98 -7.53 -2.67
N LEU A 157 8.22 -6.25 -2.91
CA LEU A 157 9.23 -5.43 -2.24
C LEU A 157 8.58 -4.18 -1.68
N MET A 158 9.07 -3.71 -0.54
CA MET A 158 8.68 -2.42 0.02
C MET A 158 9.79 -1.83 0.88
N HIS A 159 9.76 -0.51 1.03
CA HIS A 159 10.63 0.23 1.93
C HIS A 159 9.73 1.06 2.86
N PRO A 160 9.35 0.54 4.04
CA PRO A 160 8.28 1.12 4.83
C PRO A 160 8.54 2.52 5.40
N HIS A 161 9.78 3.00 5.38
CA HIS A 161 10.20 4.24 6.05
C HIS A 161 10.67 5.29 5.04
N TRP A 162 9.77 5.72 4.17
CA TRP A 162 10.09 6.59 3.04
C TRP A 162 10.78 7.91 3.46
N ASP A 163 10.32 8.54 4.54
CA ASP A 163 10.86 9.81 5.07
C ASP A 163 12.10 9.69 5.96
N SER A 164 12.40 8.50 6.50
CA SER A 164 13.49 8.34 7.45
C SER A 164 14.82 8.11 6.74
N GLU A 165 15.15 8.90 5.70
CA GLU A 165 16.52 8.87 5.19
C GLU A 165 17.48 9.10 6.33
N ALA A 166 18.21 8.02 6.65
CA ALA A 166 19.66 7.98 6.63
C ALA A 166 20.36 9.21 7.20
N ASP A 167 19.87 9.77 8.30
CA ASP A 167 20.75 10.44 9.24
C ASP A 167 21.87 9.44 9.52
N LEU A 168 23.12 9.85 9.32
CA LEU A 168 24.30 9.02 9.63
C LEU A 168 24.25 8.50 11.09
N ALA A 169 23.45 9.14 11.93
CA ALA A 169 23.02 8.69 13.25
C ALA A 169 21.50 8.92 13.43
N PRO A 170 20.65 7.92 13.12
CA PRO A 170 19.20 8.07 13.31
C PRO A 170 18.88 8.24 14.80
N SER A 171 17.88 9.07 15.09
CA SER A 171 17.35 9.25 16.43
C SER A 171 16.70 7.95 16.94
N VAL A 172 16.58 7.81 18.26
CA VAL A 172 15.87 6.67 18.88
C VAL A 172 14.43 6.58 18.37
N GLU A 173 13.76 7.72 18.21
CA GLU A 173 12.38 7.79 17.72
C GLU A 173 12.24 7.33 16.24
N GLN A 174 13.23 7.66 15.40
CA GLN A 174 13.28 7.16 14.02
C GLN A 174 13.45 5.64 14.01
N LEU A 175 14.34 5.09 14.85
CA LEU A 175 14.55 3.64 14.96
C LEU A 175 13.30 2.91 15.49
N GLU A 176 12.63 3.46 16.49
CA GLU A 176 11.38 2.91 17.02
C GLU A 176 10.26 2.94 15.97
N THR A 177 10.20 4.01 15.18
CA THR A 177 9.25 4.14 14.07
C THR A 177 9.53 3.12 12.98
N VAL A 178 10.81 2.91 12.64
CA VAL A 178 11.26 1.86 11.72
C VAL A 178 10.81 0.49 12.19
N GLU A 179 11.11 0.14 13.44
CA GLU A 179 10.74 -1.15 14.00
C GLU A 179 9.21 -1.36 14.05
N ARG A 180 8.46 -0.32 14.45
CA ARG A 180 6.98 -0.36 14.50
C ARG A 180 6.38 -0.59 13.13
N LEU A 181 6.85 0.12 12.11
CA LEU A 181 6.37 -0.03 10.74
C LEU A 181 6.75 -1.39 10.16
N ASN A 182 7.96 -1.89 10.41
CA ASN A 182 8.35 -3.24 10.03
C ASN A 182 7.45 -4.30 10.65
N LYS A 183 7.22 -4.23 11.98
CA LYS A 183 6.29 -5.12 12.69
C LYS A 183 4.88 -5.06 12.12
N TYR A 184 4.40 -3.88 11.74
CA TYR A 184 3.09 -3.71 11.11
C TYR A 184 3.02 -4.45 9.77
N TRP A 185 3.97 -4.24 8.87
CA TRP A 185 3.95 -4.88 7.54
C TRP A 185 4.26 -6.37 7.57
N MET A 186 4.96 -6.86 8.59
CA MET A 186 5.10 -8.29 8.84
C MET A 186 3.74 -8.98 9.09
N THR A 187 2.71 -8.24 9.53
CA THR A 187 1.35 -8.80 9.63
C THR A 187 0.67 -9.03 8.28
N ALA A 188 1.19 -8.43 7.21
CA ALA A 188 0.85 -8.75 5.82
C ALA A 188 1.70 -9.90 5.26
N GLY A 189 2.51 -10.56 6.09
CA GLY A 189 3.39 -11.67 5.68
C GLY A 189 4.71 -11.22 5.06
N MET A 190 5.02 -9.93 5.06
CA MET A 190 6.31 -9.39 4.61
C MET A 190 7.44 -9.78 5.57
N VAL A 191 8.66 -9.93 5.08
CA VAL A 191 9.84 -10.20 5.92
C VAL A 191 11.01 -9.28 5.58
N PRO A 192 11.83 -8.87 6.56
CA PRO A 192 13.03 -8.09 6.26
C PRO A 192 13.98 -8.80 5.28
N LEU A 193 14.64 -8.03 4.42
CA LEU A 193 15.72 -8.57 3.60
C LEU A 193 16.96 -8.83 4.45
N THR A 194 17.67 -9.92 4.17
CA THR A 194 18.88 -10.31 4.89
C THR A 194 20.02 -9.30 4.68
N ALA A 195 20.19 -8.84 3.44
CA ALA A 195 21.24 -7.89 3.05
C ALA A 195 20.85 -6.42 3.25
N GLY A 196 19.60 -6.13 3.61
CA GLY A 196 19.10 -4.77 3.80
C GLY A 196 17.80 -4.76 4.62
N PRO A 197 17.86 -4.89 5.96
CA PRO A 197 16.68 -5.02 6.82
C PRO A 197 15.69 -3.84 6.82
N GLN A 198 16.09 -2.71 6.24
CA GLN A 198 15.22 -1.55 5.98
C GLN A 198 14.20 -1.82 4.85
N PHE A 199 14.48 -2.79 3.99
CA PHE A 199 13.54 -3.29 3.00
C PHE A 199 12.84 -4.53 3.54
N LEU A 200 11.57 -4.66 3.18
CA LEU A 200 10.84 -5.90 3.34
C LEU A 200 10.58 -6.52 1.97
N GLY A 201 10.60 -7.84 1.91
CA GLY A 201 10.21 -8.57 0.72
C GLY A 201 9.45 -9.85 1.06
N GLN A 202 8.70 -10.37 0.09
CA GLN A 202 8.10 -11.69 0.20
C GLN A 202 7.81 -12.29 -1.18
N HIS A 203 8.05 -13.59 -1.33
CA HIS A 203 7.62 -14.31 -2.52
C HIS A 203 6.13 -14.64 -2.45
N ALA A 204 5.39 -14.44 -3.55
CA ALA A 204 3.92 -14.51 -3.59
C ALA A 204 3.34 -15.87 -3.17
N ASN A 205 4.05 -16.99 -3.40
CA ASN A 205 3.59 -18.33 -2.98
C ASN A 205 3.74 -18.62 -1.48
N ARG A 206 4.35 -17.74 -0.69
CA ARG A 206 4.75 -18.06 0.68
C ARG A 206 3.56 -18.19 1.62
N TYR A 207 3.64 -19.16 2.51
CA TYR A 207 2.55 -19.48 3.45
C TYR A 207 2.15 -18.27 4.30
N ALA A 208 3.12 -17.51 4.82
CA ALA A 208 2.84 -16.34 5.67
C ALA A 208 1.95 -15.30 4.97
N LEU A 209 2.18 -15.04 3.69
CA LEU A 209 1.36 -14.12 2.89
C LEU A 209 -0.05 -14.67 2.65
N LYS A 210 -0.17 -15.97 2.33
CA LYS A 210 -1.48 -16.63 2.19
C LYS A 210 -2.28 -16.63 3.50
N SER A 211 -1.61 -16.84 4.63
CA SER A 211 -2.23 -16.75 5.95
C SER A 211 -2.70 -15.32 6.26
N ALA A 212 -1.91 -14.30 5.92
CA ALA A 212 -2.32 -12.91 6.09
C ALA A 212 -3.54 -12.56 5.23
N LEU A 213 -3.54 -12.96 3.95
CA LEU A 213 -4.68 -12.81 3.05
C LEU A 213 -5.96 -13.43 3.62
N HIS A 214 -5.86 -14.66 4.11
CA HIS A 214 -6.98 -15.34 4.73
C HIS A 214 -7.47 -14.65 6.00
N ALA A 215 -6.56 -14.26 6.89
CA ALA A 215 -6.89 -13.57 8.14
C ALA A 215 -7.58 -12.23 7.89
N TYR A 216 -7.14 -11.47 6.87
CA TYR A 216 -7.80 -10.22 6.52
C TYR A 216 -9.15 -10.43 5.83
N ARG A 217 -9.30 -11.46 4.98
CA ARG A 217 -10.62 -11.82 4.44
C ARG A 217 -11.60 -12.14 5.57
N GLN A 218 -11.18 -12.94 6.55
CA GLN A 218 -11.99 -13.25 7.73
C GLN A 218 -12.38 -12.00 8.51
N ARG A 219 -11.40 -11.12 8.80
CA ARG A 219 -11.62 -9.90 9.58
C ARG A 219 -12.66 -8.96 8.98
N PHE A 220 -12.66 -8.77 7.67
CA PHE A 220 -13.46 -7.72 7.03
C PHE A 220 -14.75 -8.23 6.37
N PHE A 221 -14.87 -9.54 6.13
CA PHE A 221 -16.00 -10.09 5.34
C PHE A 221 -16.67 -11.33 5.93
N ASP A 222 -16.00 -12.08 6.84
CA ASP A 222 -16.63 -13.26 7.45
C ASP A 222 -17.25 -12.95 8.82
N ASP A 223 -16.87 -11.82 9.43
CA ASP A 223 -17.50 -11.28 10.63
C ASP A 223 -18.59 -10.28 10.18
N ASP A 224 -19.85 -10.75 10.13
CA ASP A 224 -21.01 -10.01 9.61
C ASP A 224 -21.21 -8.62 10.28
N ASP A 225 -20.53 -8.37 11.40
CA ASP A 225 -20.65 -7.15 12.21
C ASP A 225 -19.39 -6.26 12.23
N TYR A 226 -18.38 -6.48 11.36
CA TYR A 226 -17.19 -5.62 11.38
C TYR A 226 -17.49 -4.21 10.82
N LEU A 227 -17.90 -3.33 11.73
CA LEU A 227 -18.13 -1.92 11.51
C LEU A 227 -16.96 -1.09 12.06
N ILE A 228 -16.55 -0.08 11.29
CA ILE A 228 -15.60 0.95 11.71
C ILE A 228 -16.40 2.21 12.02
N GLU A 229 -16.44 2.60 13.28
CA GLU A 229 -17.01 3.88 13.70
C GLU A 229 -15.98 5.00 13.45
N VAL A 230 -16.30 5.93 12.55
CA VAL A 230 -15.44 7.04 12.15
C VAL A 230 -15.93 8.33 12.84
N PRO A 231 -15.10 8.98 13.68
CA PRO A 231 -15.45 10.24 14.31
C PRO A 231 -15.42 11.40 13.31
N LEU A 232 -16.51 12.18 13.25
CA LEU A 232 -16.65 13.27 12.27
C LEU A 232 -16.03 14.58 12.74
N ASP A 233 -15.89 14.81 14.04
CA ASP A 233 -15.37 16.07 14.57
C ASP A 233 -13.91 16.36 14.14
N PRO A 234 -12.97 15.41 14.21
CA PRO A 234 -11.61 15.63 13.71
C PRO A 234 -11.57 15.90 12.21
N LEU A 235 -12.38 15.18 11.43
CA LEU A 235 -12.47 15.35 9.98
C LEU A 235 -13.01 16.74 9.62
N ARG A 236 -14.11 17.16 10.27
CA ARG A 236 -14.66 18.50 10.09
C ARG A 236 -13.71 19.60 10.52
N GLN A 237 -12.91 19.37 11.56
CA GLN A 237 -11.89 20.32 11.98
C GLN A 237 -10.82 20.46 10.89
N ARG A 238 -10.28 19.34 10.38
CA ARG A 238 -9.33 19.32 9.28
C ARG A 238 -9.85 20.05 8.03
N ILE A 239 -11.09 19.76 7.62
CA ILE A 239 -11.76 20.41 6.48
C ILE A 239 -11.89 21.92 6.70
N ARG A 240 -12.25 22.37 7.91
CA ARG A 240 -12.33 23.80 8.25
C ARG A 240 -10.98 24.50 8.19
N ASP A 241 -9.92 23.79 8.55
CA ASP A 241 -8.56 24.31 8.53
C ASP A 241 -8.00 24.41 7.09
N GLY A 242 -8.73 23.84 6.11
CA GLY A 242 -8.35 23.84 4.69
C GLY A 242 -7.31 22.79 4.35
N ASP A 243 -7.12 21.81 5.24
CA ASP A 243 -6.25 20.67 5.03
C ASP A 243 -7.04 19.58 4.30
N ASP A 244 -6.57 19.18 3.12
CA ASP A 244 -7.07 18.00 2.41
C ASP A 244 -6.13 16.81 2.67
N PHE A 245 -6.69 15.61 2.83
CA PHE A 245 -5.89 14.42 3.10
C PHE A 245 -5.45 13.64 1.85
N LEU A 246 -6.29 13.59 0.81
CA LEU A 246 -6.05 12.88 -0.47
C LEU A 246 -6.31 13.78 -1.67
#